data_AF-A0A1M6K9A5-F1
#
_entry.id   AF-A0A1M6K9A5-F1
#
_cell.length_a   1.000
_cell.length_b   1.000
_cell.length_c   1.000
_cell.angle_alpha   90.00
_cell.angle_beta   90.00
_cell.angle_gamma   90.00
#
_symmetry.space_group_name_H-M   'P 1'
#
loop_
_entity.id
_entity.type
_entity.pdbx_description
1 polymer ?
#
loop_
_entity_poly.entity_id
_entity_poly.type
_entity_poly.pdbx_seq_one_letter_code
_entity_poly.pdbx_strand_id
1 'polypeptide(L)' 'MSTRKTPKDLELKPEDLDGFDIKDLKCHACSGYGNCGYRMYRLLDGKPVLICQVRKQQLIEERDQ' A
#
# COMPACT_ATOMS: atom_id res chain seq x y z
N MET A 1 23.44 -2.19 -11.46
CA MET A 1 22.89 -0.86 -11.79
C MET A 1 21.72 -0.58 -10.85
N SER A 2 21.91 0.23 -9.80
CA SER A 2 20.78 0.66 -8.96
C SER A 2 20.00 1.73 -9.72
N THR A 3 18.88 1.34 -10.34
CA THR A 3 17.94 2.29 -10.92
C THR A 3 17.36 3.13 -9.78
N ARG A 4 17.69 4.43 -9.76
CA ARG A 4 17.06 5.38 -8.84
C ARG A 4 15.59 5.45 -9.23
N LYS A 5 14.69 4.92 -8.40
CA LYS A 5 13.25 5.13 -8.56
C LYS A 5 12.98 6.63 -8.50
N THR A 6 12.35 7.15 -9.54
CA THR A 6 11.90 8.54 -9.57
C THR A 6 10.62 8.66 -8.72
N PRO A 7 10.28 9.86 -8.23
CA PRO A 7 9.04 10.07 -7.47
C PRO A 7 7.79 9.58 -8.21
N LYS A 8 7.77 9.69 -9.55
CA LYS A 8 6.70 9.17 -10.42
C LYS A 8 6.52 7.65 -10.32
N ASP A 9 7.59 6.90 -10.04
CA ASP A 9 7.52 5.44 -9.88
C ASP A 9 6.91 5.03 -8.53
N LEU A 10 6.74 5.99 -7.62
CA LEU A 10 6.13 5.78 -6.30
C LEU A 10 4.68 6.27 -6.25
N GLU A 11 4.19 6.96 -7.29
CA GLU A 11 2.78 7.34 -7.35
C GLU A 11 1.89 6.11 -7.31
N LEU A 12 0.85 6.24 -6.50
CA LEU A 12 -0.15 5.24 -6.27
C LEU A 12 -0.95 5.07 -7.54
N LYS A 13 -0.94 3.85 -8.06
CA LYS A 13 -1.76 3.51 -9.21
C LYS A 13 -3.02 2.80 -8.75
N PRO A 14 -4.12 2.87 -9.52
CA PRO A 14 -5.33 2.11 -9.22
C PRO A 14 -5.07 0.59 -9.08
N GLU A 15 -4.12 0.05 -9.85
CA GLU A 15 -3.68 -1.34 -9.78
C GLU A 15 -3.03 -1.72 -8.42
N ASP A 16 -2.47 -0.76 -7.67
CA ASP A 16 -1.92 -1.04 -6.34
C ASP A 16 -3.01 -1.31 -5.29
N LEU A 17 -4.23 -0.84 -5.56
CA LEU A 17 -5.38 -0.90 -4.66
C LEU A 17 -6.32 -2.08 -4.91
N ASP A 18 -6.16 -2.83 -6.01
CA ASP A 18 -7.00 -4.00 -6.35
C ASP A 18 -8.52 -3.72 -6.31
N GLY A 19 -8.92 -2.48 -6.61
CA GLY A 19 -10.32 -2.03 -6.59
C GLY A 19 -10.85 -1.59 -5.22
N PHE A 20 -10.01 -1.57 -4.18
CA PHE A 20 -10.36 -1.08 -2.85
C PHE A 20 -10.06 0.41 -2.66
N ASP A 21 -10.69 1.03 -1.66
CA ASP A 21 -10.34 2.37 -1.26
C ASP A 21 -9.07 2.39 -0.40
N ILE A 22 -8.31 3.49 -0.51
CA ILE A 22 -7.10 3.72 0.31
C ILE A 22 -7.42 3.66 1.82
N LYS A 23 -8.65 4.05 2.19
CA LYS A 23 -9.12 4.01 3.58
C LYS A 23 -9.18 2.59 4.12
N ASP A 24 -9.55 1.63 3.29
CA ASP A 24 -9.66 0.21 3.67
C ASP A 24 -8.30 -0.46 3.77
N LEU A 25 -7.35 0.03 2.97
CA LEU A 25 -5.98 -0.50 2.90
C LEU A 25 -4.99 0.26 3.78
N LYS A 26 -5.44 1.23 4.58
CA LYS A 26 -4.55 2.07 5.39
C LYS A 26 -3.72 1.22 6.35
N CYS A 27 -2.42 1.47 6.40
CA CYS A 27 -1.54 0.81 7.38
C CYS A 27 -1.79 1.35 8.78
N HIS A 28 -2.09 0.45 9.73
CA HIS A 28 -2.30 0.76 11.15
C HIS A 28 -1.06 0.54 12.03
N ALA A 29 0.11 0.28 11.43
CA ALA A 29 1.38 0.08 12.12
C ALA A 29 1.28 -0.99 13.24
N CYS A 30 0.92 -2.22 12.87
CA CYS A 30 0.62 -3.34 13.78
C CYS A 30 1.71 -3.61 14.85
N SER A 31 2.98 -3.27 14.58
CA SER A 31 4.11 -3.48 15.49
C SER A 31 4.61 -2.20 16.19
N GLY A 32 3.87 -1.10 16.16
CA GLY A 32 4.23 0.19 16.77
C GLY A 32 5.32 0.98 16.02
N TYR A 33 6.30 0.28 15.44
CA TYR A 33 7.38 0.88 14.62
C TYR A 33 7.13 0.77 13.12
N GLY A 34 6.00 0.20 12.71
CA GLY A 34 5.69 -0.02 11.29
C GLY A 34 6.67 -0.96 10.59
N ASN A 35 7.34 -1.85 11.34
CA ASN A 35 8.32 -2.82 10.85
C ASN A 35 7.72 -4.19 10.55
N CYS A 36 6.39 -4.31 10.49
CA CYS A 36 5.73 -5.60 10.26
C CYS A 36 6.08 -6.24 8.90
N GLY A 37 6.84 -5.56 8.02
CA GLY A 37 7.30 -6.09 6.74
C GLY A 37 6.28 -5.97 5.60
N TYR A 38 5.00 -5.77 5.92
CA TYR A 38 3.91 -5.73 4.93
C TYR A 38 3.45 -4.31 4.54
N ARG A 39 4.19 -3.29 4.99
CA ARG A 39 3.89 -1.89 4.69
C ARG A 39 4.46 -1.53 3.32
N MET A 40 3.58 -1.12 2.42
CA MET A 40 3.97 -0.57 1.12
C MET A 40 3.86 0.95 1.14
N TYR A 41 4.92 1.61 0.67
CA TYR A 41 4.95 3.07 0.49
C TYR A 41 4.52 3.43 -0.93
N ARG A 42 3.62 4.41 -1.03
CA ARG A 42 3.18 5.05 -2.27
C ARG A 42 2.98 6.55 -2.03
N LEU A 43 2.82 7.30 -3.11
CA LEU A 43 2.46 8.70 -3.12
C LEU A 43 1.05 8.83 -3.72
N LEU A 44 0.17 9.60 -3.09
CA LEU A 44 -1.12 9.98 -3.65
C LEU A 44 -1.12 11.50 -3.83
N ASP A 45 -1.14 11.97 -5.07
CA ASP A 45 -1.02 13.39 -5.40
C ASP A 45 0.22 14.03 -4.73
N GLY A 46 1.34 13.29 -4.74
CA GLY A 46 2.59 13.69 -4.08
C GLY A 46 2.59 13.61 -2.55
N LYS A 47 1.50 13.15 -1.90
CA LYS A 47 1.43 12.94 -0.46
C LYS A 47 1.76 11.48 -0.10
N PRO A 48 2.61 11.23 0.92
CA PRO A 48 2.95 9.87 1.31
C PRO A 48 1.74 9.14 1.88
N VAL A 49 1.46 7.96 1.33
CA VAL A 49 0.43 7.04 1.82
C VAL A 49 1.03 5.67 2.08
N LEU A 50 0.48 4.98 3.08
CA LEU A 50 0.99 3.71 3.59
C LEU A 50 -0.10 2.67 3.49
N ILE A 51 0.17 1.65 2.70
CA ILE A 51 -0.78 0.60 2.37
C ILE A 51 -0.37 -0.68 3.11
N CYS A 52 -1.33 -1.35 3.73
CA CYS A 52 -1.17 -2.64 4.38
C CYS A 52 -1.41 -3.76 3.38
N GLN A 53 -0.36 -4.47 2.97
CA GLN A 53 -0.48 -5.57 2.01
C GLN A 53 -1.24 -6.78 2.60
N VAL A 54 -1.14 -7.01 3.93
CA VAL A 54 -1.91 -8.07 4.60
C VAL A 54 -3.41 -7.76 4.57
N ARG A 55 -3.82 -6.52 4.91
CA ARG A 55 -5.23 -6.14 4.85
C ARG A 55 -5.77 -6.23 3.43
N LYS A 56 -4.95 -5.83 2.44
CA LYS A 56 -5.30 -5.98 1.02
C LYS A 56 -5.57 -7.43 0.67
N GLN A 57 -4.67 -8.34 1.03
CA GLN A 57 -4.82 -9.76 0.77
C GLN A 57 -6.09 -10.33 1.43
N GLN A 58 -6.36 -9.98 2.69
CA GLN A 58 -7.58 -10.39 3.39
C GLN A 58 -8.85 -9.93 2.69
N LEU A 59 -8.89 -8.67 2.24
CA LEU A 59 -10.06 -8.13 1.52
C LEU A 59 -10.27 -8.79 0.16
N ILE A 60 -9.19 -9.14 -0.54
CA ILE A 60 -9.26 -9.90 -1.80
C ILE A 60 -9.86 -11.28 -1.52
N GLU A 61 -9.37 -11.97 -0.48
CA GLU A 61 -9.88 -13.29 -0.08
C GLU A 61 -11.35 -13.21 0.36
N GLU A 62 -11.76 -12.18 1.10
CA GLU A 62 -13.16 -11.94 1.50
C GLU A 62 -14.10 -11.64 0.30
N ARG A 63 -13.59 -11.01 -0.77
CA ARG A 63 -14.36 -10.68 -1.99
C ARG A 63 -14.56 -11.88 -2.90
N ASP A 64 -13.55 -12.75 -2.98
CA ASP A 64 -13.51 -13.88 -3.91
C ASP A 64 -14.11 -15.18 -3.29
N GLN A 65 -14.57 -15.12 -2.03
CA GLN A 65 -15.35 -16.16 -1.34
C GLN A 65 -16.86 -16.03 -1.58
#